data_AF-A0A832Y4Y9-F1
#
_entry.id   AF-A0A832Y4Y9-F1
#
_cell.length_a   1.000
_cell.length_b   1.000
_cell.length_c   1.000
_cell.angle_alpha   90.00
_cell.angle_beta   90.00
_cell.angle_gamma   90.00
#
_symmetry.space_group_name_H-M   'P 1'
#
loop_
_entity.id
_entity.type
_entity.pdbx_description
1 polymer ?
#
loop_
_entity_poly.entity_id
_entity_poly.type
_entity_poly.pdbx_seq_one_letter_code
_entity_poly.pdbx_strand_id
1 'polypeptide(L)'
;MAETLFERLARLLPDGRGVWIPMDHGVSAYPEAGLERMDEVVDACIEAGADAVVLQKGALSHQFERSGWNRFVCHVSVSTVHGGRRAGQKVRVG
;
A
#
# COMPACT_ATOMS: atom_id res chain seq x y z
N MET A 1 22.68 -6.09 10.60
CA MET A 1 21.95 -7.34 10.92
C MET A 1 20.59 -7.24 10.26
N ALA A 2 20.10 -8.28 9.59
CA ALA A 2 18.78 -8.22 8.94
C ALA A 2 17.67 -8.20 10.00
N GLU A 3 16.67 -7.33 9.82
CA GLU A 3 15.49 -7.26 10.68
C GLU A 3 14.74 -8.60 10.68
N THR A 4 14.39 -9.09 11.87
CA THR A 4 13.63 -10.31 12.10
C THR A 4 12.14 -10.14 11.72
N LEU A 5 11.42 -11.26 11.61
CA LEU A 5 9.97 -11.24 11.41
C LEU A 5 9.24 -10.52 12.57
N PHE A 6 9.67 -10.76 13.80
CA PHE A 6 9.04 -10.16 14.99
C PHE A 6 9.22 -8.64 15.03
N GLU A 7 10.41 -8.14 14.70
CA GLU A 7 10.68 -6.70 14.62
C GLU A 7 9.83 -6.03 13.53
N ARG A 8 9.70 -6.66 12.35
CA ARG A 8 8.82 -6.17 11.27
C ARG A 8 7.37 -6.11 11.68
N LEU A 9 6.87 -7.17 12.32
CA LEU A 9 5.49 -7.24 12.77
C LEU A 9 5.24 -6.22 13.87
N ALA A 10 6.14 -6.07 14.85
CA ALA A 10 6.02 -5.04 15.89
C ALA A 10 6.04 -3.61 15.32
N ARG A 11 6.77 -3.39 14.21
CA ARG A 11 6.76 -2.11 13.49
C ARG A 11 5.42 -1.84 12.81
N LEU A 12 4.76 -2.84 12.23
CA LEU A 12 3.48 -2.65 11.55
C LEU A 12 2.27 -2.74 12.48
N LEU A 13 2.43 -3.40 13.64
CA LEU A 13 1.40 -3.68 14.62
C LEU A 13 1.95 -3.40 16.03
N PRO A 14 2.15 -2.12 16.41
CA PRO A 14 2.57 -1.77 17.76
C PRO A 14 1.59 -2.36 18.80
N ASP A 15 2.15 -3.02 19.81
CA ASP A 15 1.38 -3.74 20.84
C ASP A 15 0.37 -4.77 20.28
N GLY A 16 0.64 -5.29 19.09
CA GLY A 16 -0.20 -6.28 18.40
C GLY A 16 -1.43 -5.71 17.68
N ARG A 17 -1.54 -4.38 17.54
CA ARG A 17 -2.63 -3.69 16.84
C ARG A 17 -2.08 -2.61 15.91
N GLY A 18 -2.82 -2.21 14.88
CA GLY A 18 -2.39 -1.12 14.02
C GLY A 18 -3.52 -0.51 13.20
N VAL A 19 -3.37 0.75 12.84
CA VAL A 19 -4.21 1.49 11.90
C VAL A 19 -3.54 1.43 10.53
N TRP A 20 -4.09 0.60 9.64
CA TRP A 20 -3.56 0.39 8.30
C TRP A 20 -4.45 1.11 7.29
N ILE A 21 -3.84 1.92 6.42
CA ILE A 21 -4.56 2.69 5.40
C ILE A 21 -4.41 1.97 4.04
N PRO A 22 -5.47 1.34 3.52
CA PRO A 22 -5.44 0.75 2.19
C PRO A 22 -5.60 1.81 1.11
N MET A 23 -4.67 1.86 0.16
CA MET A 23 -4.66 2.82 -0.96
C MET A 23 -4.35 2.13 -2.30
N ASP A 24 -4.59 0.83 -2.41
CA ASP A 24 -4.23 0.00 -3.57
C ASP A 24 -5.32 -0.07 -4.65
N HIS A 25 -6.51 0.51 -4.37
CA HIS A 25 -7.69 0.45 -5.24
C HIS A 25 -7.57 1.22 -6.55
N GLY A 26 -6.59 2.13 -6.67
CA GLY A 26 -6.31 2.85 -7.91
C GLY A 26 -6.14 1.91 -9.11
N VAL A 27 -5.37 0.81 -8.97
CA VAL A 27 -5.19 -0.14 -10.09
C VAL A 27 -6.48 -0.92 -10.40
N SER A 28 -7.34 -1.12 -9.39
CA SER A 28 -8.58 -1.86 -9.57
C SER A 28 -9.64 -1.06 -10.33
N ALA A 29 -9.78 0.23 -10.08
CA ALA A 29 -10.93 1.01 -10.56
C ALA A 29 -10.60 2.42 -11.08
N TYR A 30 -9.33 2.71 -11.42
CA TYR A 30 -8.91 4.02 -11.93
C TYR A 30 -9.89 4.65 -12.94
N PRO A 31 -10.26 5.95 -12.81
CA PRO A 31 -9.81 6.89 -11.79
C PRO A 31 -10.54 6.71 -10.44
N GLU A 32 -9.81 6.93 -9.35
CA GLU A 32 -10.34 6.80 -7.99
C GLU A 32 -10.26 8.14 -7.26
N ALA A 33 -11.40 8.58 -6.72
CA ALA A 33 -11.50 9.84 -6.00
C ALA A 33 -10.63 9.82 -4.74
N GLY A 34 -9.83 10.87 -4.53
CA GLY A 34 -8.89 10.97 -3.43
C GLY A 34 -7.51 10.36 -3.71
N LEU A 35 -7.29 9.70 -4.85
CA LEU A 35 -5.96 9.20 -5.26
C LEU A 35 -5.34 10.02 -6.41
N GLU A 36 -5.90 11.18 -6.74
CA GLU A 36 -5.40 12.04 -7.82
C GLU A 36 -4.03 12.65 -7.48
N ARG A 37 -3.73 12.82 -6.18
CA ARG A 37 -2.50 13.41 -5.64
C ARG A 37 -1.84 12.45 -4.64
N MET A 38 -1.47 11.26 -5.12
CA MET A 38 -0.96 10.15 -4.30
C MET A 38 0.17 10.54 -3.33
N ASP A 39 1.14 11.35 -3.77
CA ASP A 39 2.27 11.73 -2.91
C ASP A 39 1.79 12.49 -1.66
N GLU A 40 0.91 13.47 -1.84
CA GLU A 40 0.36 14.27 -0.74
C GLU A 40 -0.53 13.44 0.20
N VAL A 41 -1.33 12.53 -0.35
CA VAL A 41 -2.22 11.70 0.47
C VAL A 41 -1.42 10.68 1.28
N VAL A 42 -0.36 10.12 0.70
CA VAL A 42 0.56 9.23 1.42
C VAL A 42 1.32 10.01 2.50
N ASP A 43 1.80 11.21 2.21
CA ASP A 43 2.45 12.08 3.21
C ASP A 43 1.49 12.40 4.37
N ALA A 44 0.25 12.75 4.07
CA ALA A 44 -0.77 13.01 5.09
C ALA A 44 -1.04 11.77 5.96
N CYS A 45 -1.03 10.56 5.39
CA CYS A 45 -1.18 9.32 6.16
C CYS A 45 0.01 9.08 7.10
N ILE A 46 1.23 9.34 6.62
CA ILE A 46 2.46 9.21 7.41
C ILE A 46 2.46 10.23 8.56
N GLU A 47 2.16 11.49 8.27
CA GLU A 47 2.09 12.58 9.25
C GLU A 47 0.98 12.38 10.28
N ALA A 48 -0.15 11.79 9.88
CA ALA A 48 -1.24 11.43 10.78
C ALA A 48 -0.92 10.24 11.69
N GLY A 49 0.23 9.57 11.51
CA GLY A 49 0.67 8.47 12.34
C GLY A 49 0.07 7.12 11.96
N ALA A 50 -0.22 6.88 10.68
CA ALA A 50 -0.59 5.54 10.22
C ALA A 50 0.49 4.51 10.58
N ASP A 51 0.08 3.32 11.02
CA ASP A 51 1.03 2.25 11.37
C ASP A 51 1.53 1.53 10.12
N ALA A 52 0.70 1.47 9.08
CA ALA A 52 1.07 0.97 7.77
C ALA A 52 0.20 1.58 6.66
N VAL A 53 0.77 1.65 5.45
CA VAL A 53 0.02 1.97 4.23
C VAL A 53 0.13 0.81 3.25
N VAL A 54 -1.00 0.36 2.71
CA VAL A 54 -1.06 -0.74 1.73
C VAL A 54 -1.10 -0.17 0.33
N LEU A 55 -0.16 -0.59 -0.51
CA LEU A 55 0.00 -0.11 -1.89
C LEU A 55 0.32 -1.27 -2.84
N GLN A 56 0.00 -1.08 -4.12
CA GLN A 56 0.52 -1.93 -5.19
C GLN A 56 2.02 -1.71 -5.36
N LYS A 57 2.77 -2.75 -5.77
CA LYS A 57 4.24 -2.73 -5.88
C LYS A 57 4.82 -1.46 -6.50
N GLY A 58 4.29 -1.03 -7.66
CA GLY A 58 4.83 0.13 -8.38
C GLY A 58 4.70 1.42 -7.57
N ALA A 59 3.51 1.68 -7.00
CA ALA A 59 3.30 2.83 -6.12
C ALA A 59 4.17 2.71 -4.87
N LEU A 60 4.22 1.54 -4.23
CA LEU A 60 5.04 1.31 -3.05
C LEU A 60 6.51 1.64 -3.29
N SER A 61 7.10 1.14 -4.38
CA SER A 61 8.51 1.40 -4.72
C SER A 61 8.79 2.90 -4.85
N HIS A 62 7.95 3.64 -5.58
CA HIS A 62 8.06 5.09 -5.69
C HIS A 62 7.92 5.80 -4.33
N GLN A 63 6.91 5.44 -3.54
CA GLN A 63 6.68 6.05 -2.23
C GLN A 63 7.83 5.77 -1.24
N PHE A 64 8.39 4.55 -1.27
CA PHE A 64 9.56 4.17 -0.47
C PHE A 64 10.81 4.97 -0.86
N GLU A 65 11.09 5.06 -2.17
CA GLU A 65 12.25 5.79 -2.69
C GLU A 65 12.20 7.28 -2.32
N ARG A 66 11.03 7.91 -2.40
CA ARG A 66 10.90 9.34 -2.10
C ARG A 66 10.87 9.67 -0.61
N SER A 67 10.22 8.85 0.22
CA SER A 67 9.93 9.19 1.62
C SER A 67 10.90 8.54 2.60
N GLY A 68 11.56 7.44 2.20
CA GLY A 68 12.32 6.58 3.11
C GLY A 68 11.47 5.87 4.18
N TRP A 69 10.14 6.06 4.18
CA TRP A 69 9.25 5.44 5.14
C TRP A 69 9.12 3.94 4.85
N ASN A 70 9.33 3.09 5.86
CA ASN A 70 9.53 1.65 5.66
C ASN A 70 8.39 0.79 6.25
N ARG A 71 7.22 1.38 6.46
CA ARG A 71 6.02 0.70 6.96
C ARG A 71 4.96 0.50 5.88
N PHE A 72 5.40 0.36 4.63
CA PHE A 72 4.53 -0.03 3.53
C PHE A 72 4.30 -1.54 3.49
N VAL A 73 3.07 -1.93 3.15
CA VAL A 73 2.69 -3.33 2.89
C VAL A 73 2.38 -3.48 1.41
N CYS A 74 3.12 -4.36 0.75
CA CYS A 74 2.94 -4.62 -0.67
C CYS A 74 1.75 -5.54 -0.91
N HIS A 75 0.75 -5.05 -1.63
CA HIS A 75 -0.30 -5.88 -2.16
C HIS A 75 0.17 -6.54 -3.46
N VAL A 76 0.33 -7.88 -3.45
CA VAL A 76 1.04 -8.62 -4.53
C VAL A 76 0.14 -9.21 -5.61
N SER A 77 -1.16 -8.92 -5.59
CA SER A 77 -2.10 -9.42 -6.62
C SER A 77 -3.17 -8.41 -6.97
N VAL A 78 -3.59 -8.31 -8.23
CA VAL A 78 -4.56 -7.29 -8.62
C VAL A 78 -5.54 -7.82 -9.65
N SER A 79 -6.74 -7.24 -9.64
CA SER A 79 -7.76 -7.37 -10.67
C SER A 79 -8.34 -5.97 -10.92
N THR A 80 -8.92 -5.75 -12.10
CA THR A 80 -9.51 -4.45 -12.46
C THR A 80 -10.90 -4.61 -13.06
N VAL A 81 -11.81 -3.71 -12.72
CA VAL A 81 -13.17 -3.66 -13.29
C VAL A 81 -13.16 -3.48 -14.80
N HIS A 82 -12.08 -2.92 -15.35
CA HIS A 82 -11.86 -2.75 -16.79
C HIS A 82 -11.49 -4.05 -17.51
N GLY A 83 -11.32 -5.17 -16.81
CA GLY A 83 -10.98 -6.48 -17.38
C GLY A 83 -12.10 -7.18 -18.15
N GLY A 84 -13.28 -6.55 -18.27
CA GLY A 84 -14.46 -7.13 -18.92
C GLY A 84 -14.90 -8.43 -18.25
N ARG A 85 -15.04 -9.51 -19.02
CA ARG A 85 -15.38 -10.84 -18.47
C ARG A 85 -14.37 -11.38 -17.45
N ARG A 86 -13.16 -10.82 -17.42
CA ARG A 86 -12.09 -11.20 -16.50
C ARG A 86 -11.93 -10.22 -15.34
N ALA A 87 -12.91 -9.35 -15.08
CA ALA A 87 -12.80 -8.32 -14.05
C ALA A 87 -12.50 -8.87 -12.64
N GLY A 88 -12.94 -10.10 -12.33
CA GLY A 88 -12.63 -10.79 -11.07
C GLY A 88 -11.34 -11.62 -11.09
N GLN A 89 -10.65 -11.72 -12.23
CA GLN A 89 -9.44 -12.52 -12.34
C GLN A 89 -8.26 -11.78 -11.72
N LYS A 90 -7.75 -12.31 -10.59
CA LYS A 90 -6.53 -11.80 -9.98
C LYS A 90 -5.30 -12.31 -10.70
N VAL A 91 -4.35 -11.41 -10.91
CA VAL A 91 -3.01 -11.73 -11.42
C VAL A 91 -1.97 -11.28 -10.40
N ARG A 92 -0.82 -11.96 -10.37
CA ARG A 92 0.30 -11.55 -9.52
C ARG A 92 0.91 -10.26 -10.06
N VAL A 93 1.21 -9.34 -9.17
CA VAL A 93 2.03 -8.16 -9.44
C VAL A 93 3.47 -8.56 -9.15
N GLY A 94 4.35 -8.40 -10.15
CA GLY A 94 5.67 -9.04 -10.28
C GLY A 94 6.51 -9.15 -9.02
#